data_AF-A0A6G4XP77-F1
#
_entry.id   AF-A0A6G4XP77-F1
#
_cell.length_a   1.000
_cell.length_b   1.000
_cell.length_c   1.000
_cell.angle_alpha   90.00
_cell.angle_beta   90.00
_cell.angle_gamma   90.00
#
_symmetry.space_group_name_H-M   'P 1'
#
loop_
_entity.id
_entity.type
_entity.pdbx_description
1 polymer ?
#
loop_
_entity_poly.entity_id
_entity_poly.type
_entity_poly.pdbx_seq_one_letter_code
_entity_poly.pdbx_strand_id
1 'polypeptide(L)'
;MTEQLGAGPERTVVSDATVVTGPAMTHRIWRTATHALVVGPHADNGPYGYLTHLQLSLTPLGCGPELPPAGDEKALAQWITAHVDW
;
A
#
# COMPACT_ATOMS: atom_id res chain seq x y z
N MET A 1 3.32 16.88 -2.94
CA MET A 1 3.74 15.51 -3.36
C MET A 1 2.85 15.07 -4.50
N THR A 2 2.90 15.82 -5.60
CA THR A 2 2.01 15.70 -6.77
C THR A 2 2.78 15.93 -8.06
N GLU A 3 3.88 16.69 -8.00
CA GLU A 3 4.71 17.00 -9.17
C GLU A 3 5.45 15.77 -9.73
N GLN A 4 5.83 14.82 -8.89
CA GLN A 4 6.64 13.66 -9.30
C GLN A 4 5.79 12.47 -9.80
N LEU A 5 4.55 12.34 -9.33
CA LEU A 5 3.62 11.27 -9.72
C LEU A 5 2.48 11.76 -10.62
N GLY A 6 2.44 13.05 -10.95
CA GLY A 6 1.42 13.68 -11.81
C GLY A 6 0.06 13.88 -11.14
N ALA A 7 -0.31 13.07 -10.15
CA ALA A 7 -1.56 13.17 -9.40
C ALA A 7 -1.41 12.71 -7.94
N GLY A 8 -2.34 13.17 -7.09
CA GLY A 8 -2.46 12.66 -5.72
C GLY A 8 -2.94 11.20 -5.68
N PRO A 9 -2.76 10.50 -4.56
CA PRO A 9 -3.23 9.12 -4.42
C PRO A 9 -4.75 9.04 -4.53
N GLU A 10 -5.24 7.98 -5.19
CA GLU A 10 -6.67 7.65 -5.29
C GLU A 10 -7.23 7.20 -3.94
N ARG A 11 -6.38 6.54 -3.12
CA ARG A 11 -6.71 6.15 -1.74
C ARG A 11 -5.53 6.41 -0.81
N THR A 12 -5.84 6.88 0.39
CA THR A 12 -4.91 6.97 1.51
C THR A 12 -5.58 6.31 2.71
N VAL A 13 -4.92 5.33 3.32
CA VAL A 13 -5.46 4.57 4.46
C VAL A 13 -4.38 4.43 5.53
N VAL A 14 -4.74 4.62 6.79
CA VAL A 14 -3.83 4.40 7.92
C VAL A 14 -3.61 2.90 8.09
N SER A 15 -2.36 2.49 8.10
CA SER A 15 -1.98 1.10 8.29
C SER A 15 -2.09 0.74 9.76
N ASP A 16 -2.68 -0.41 10.05
CA ASP A 16 -2.71 -1.00 11.40
C ASP A 16 -1.36 -1.63 11.80
N ALA A 17 -0.34 -1.50 10.94
CA ALA A 17 1.05 -1.80 11.27
C ALA A 17 1.57 -0.78 12.28
N THR A 18 1.15 -0.92 13.54
CA THR A 18 1.64 -0.14 14.66
C THR A 18 3.03 -0.64 15.02
N VAL A 19 4.06 0.10 14.60
CA VAL A 19 5.35 0.02 15.31
C VAL A 19 5.05 0.53 16.72
N VAL A 20 5.37 -0.26 17.75
CA VAL A 20 5.00 -0.04 19.17
C VAL A 20 5.33 1.38 19.69
N THR A 21 6.19 2.14 18.99
CA THR A 21 6.56 3.54 19.30
C THR A 21 6.70 4.46 18.07
N GLY A 22 6.15 4.10 16.89
CA GLY A 22 6.32 4.86 15.64
C GLY A 22 5.12 5.75 15.25
N PRO A 23 5.30 6.72 14.33
CA PRO A 23 4.18 7.50 13.80
C PRO A 23 3.24 6.60 12.99
N ALA A 24 1.96 7.00 12.89
CA ALA A 24 0.98 6.28 12.08
C ALA A 24 1.45 6.18 10.63
N MET A 25 1.63 4.95 10.16
CA MET A 25 2.01 4.67 8.78
C MET A 25 0.77 4.69 7.89
N THR A 26 0.94 5.01 6.60
CA THR A 26 -0.18 5.05 5.65
C THR A 26 0.16 4.26 4.40
N HIS A 27 -0.84 3.54 3.88
CA HIS A 27 -0.84 3.12 2.49
C HIS A 27 -1.33 4.27 1.61
N ARG A 28 -0.65 4.48 0.48
CA ARG A 28 -1.06 5.37 -0.59
C ARG A 28 -1.14 4.58 -1.88
N ILE A 29 -2.28 4.69 -2.56
CA ILE A 29 -2.59 3.88 -3.73
C ILE A 29 -2.86 4.80 -4.91
N TRP A 30 -2.25 4.49 -6.04
CA TRP A 30 -2.57 5.06 -7.34
C TRP A 30 -2.91 3.92 -8.30
N ARG A 31 -3.77 4.21 -9.27
CA ARG A 31 -3.99 3.34 -10.43
C ARG A 31 -3.71 4.12 -11.70
N THR A 32 -3.00 3.48 -12.61
CA THR A 32 -2.97 3.88 -14.02
C THR A 32 -3.97 3.03 -14.79
N ALA A 33 -4.02 3.17 -16.11
CA ALA A 33 -4.86 2.30 -16.94
C ALA A 33 -4.45 0.81 -16.88
N THR A 34 -3.20 0.51 -16.48
CA THR A 34 -2.65 -0.85 -16.56
C THR A 34 -1.99 -1.35 -15.28
N HIS A 35 -1.62 -0.45 -14.35
CA HIS A 35 -0.87 -0.81 -13.15
C HIS A 35 -1.47 -0.19 -11.88
N ALA A 36 -1.31 -0.92 -10.78
CA ALA A 36 -1.43 -0.41 -9.43
C ALA A 36 -0.04 0.04 -8.94
N LEU A 37 0.01 1.21 -8.30
CA LEU A 37 1.16 1.68 -7.55
C LEU A 37 0.75 1.78 -6.08
N VAL A 38 1.45 1.08 -5.21
CA VAL A 38 1.19 1.07 -3.77
C VAL A 38 2.44 1.48 -3.02
N VAL A 39 2.33 2.49 -2.16
CA VAL A 39 3.34 2.85 -1.17
C VAL A 39 2.79 2.52 0.20
N GLY A 40 3.49 1.71 0.99
CA GLY A 40 3.02 1.34 2.32
C GLY A 40 4.11 0.77 3.22
N PRO A 41 3.82 0.60 4.52
CA PRO A 41 4.72 -0.08 5.44
C PRO A 41 4.87 -1.56 5.07
N HIS A 42 6.10 -2.06 5.16
CA HIS A 42 6.45 -3.47 5.01
C HIS A 42 7.32 -3.88 6.19
N ALA A 43 6.95 -4.98 6.84
CA ALA A 43 7.73 -5.52 7.96
C ALA A 43 8.95 -6.28 7.41
N ASP A 44 10.15 -5.83 7.77
CA ASP A 44 11.35 -6.63 7.61
C ASP A 44 11.41 -7.59 8.81
N ASN A 45 11.01 -8.84 8.58
CA ASN A 45 11.05 -9.92 9.59
C ASN A 45 12.48 -10.44 9.80
N GLY A 46 13.46 -9.53 9.79
CA GLY A 46 14.89 -9.82 9.88
C GLY A 46 15.37 -10.19 11.29
N PRO A 47 16.61 -10.69 11.41
CA PRO A 47 17.16 -11.22 12.66
C PRO A 47 17.41 -10.18 13.76
N TYR A 48 17.28 -8.87 13.45
CA TYR A 48 17.54 -7.76 14.36
C TYR A 48 16.26 -7.07 14.88
N GLY A 49 15.10 -7.71 14.72
CA GLY A 49 13.81 -7.21 15.20
C GLY A 49 12.96 -6.57 14.10
N TYR A 50 11.70 -6.26 14.45
CA TYR A 50 10.66 -5.78 13.54
C TYR A 50 10.92 -4.34 13.07
N LEU A 51 11.82 -4.15 12.11
CA LEU A 51 11.91 -2.88 11.40
C LEU A 51 10.76 -2.78 10.40
N THR A 52 10.08 -1.64 10.39
CA THR A 52 9.07 -1.33 9.38
C THR A 52 9.67 -0.38 8.36
N HIS A 53 9.76 -0.83 7.12
CA HIS A 53 10.25 -0.07 5.97
C HIS A 53 9.10 0.47 5.15
N LEU A 54 9.34 1.45 4.29
CA LEU A 54 8.37 1.83 3.27
C LEU A 54 8.70 1.06 1.98
N GLN A 55 7.75 0.27 1.50
CA GLN A 55 7.81 -0.41 0.22
C GLN A 55 7.06 0.41 -0.84
N LEU A 56 7.62 0.43 -2.05
CA LEU A 56 6.99 0.93 -3.26
C LEU A 56 6.80 -0.27 -4.21
N SER A 57 5.55 -0.62 -4.48
CA SER A 57 5.19 -1.72 -5.38
C SER A 57 4.47 -1.19 -6.62
N LEU A 58 4.88 -1.67 -7.79
CA LEU A 58 4.24 -1.39 -9.08
C LEU A 58 3.89 -2.71 -9.75
N THR A 59 2.60 -3.02 -9.83
CA THR A 59 2.11 -4.33 -10.29
C THR A 59 0.99 -4.18 -11.32
N PRO A 60 0.83 -5.11 -12.28
CA PRO A 60 -0.25 -5.02 -13.27
C PRO A 60 -1.63 -5.12 -12.59
N LEU A 61 -2.61 -4.34 -13.02
CA LEU A 61 -3.97 -4.39 -12.43
C LEU A 61 -4.64 -5.78 -12.54
N GLY A 62 -4.22 -6.60 -13.49
CA GLY A 62 -4.73 -7.95 -13.67
C GLY A 62 -4.14 -9.00 -12.72
N CYS A 63 -3.19 -8.65 -11.83
CA CYS A 63 -2.62 -9.61 -10.88
C CYS A 63 -3.53 -9.89 -9.67
N GLY A 64 -4.58 -9.08 -9.47
CA GLY A 64 -5.50 -9.18 -8.35
C GLY A 64 -6.93 -8.76 -8.70
N PRO A 65 -7.83 -8.68 -7.70
CA PRO A 65 -9.19 -8.19 -7.89
C PRO A 65 -9.20 -6.69 -8.25
N GLU A 66 -10.35 -6.19 -8.70
CA GLU A 66 -10.53 -4.74 -8.87
C GLU A 66 -10.45 -4.00 -7.53
N LEU A 67 -10.08 -2.71 -7.57
CA LEU A 67 -10.05 -1.88 -6.37
C LEU A 67 -11.47 -1.77 -5.80
N PRO A 68 -11.68 -2.09 -4.52
CA PRO A 68 -13.00 -2.05 -3.92
C PRO A 68 -13.52 -0.61 -3.75
N PRO A 69 -14.85 -0.46 -3.60
CA PRO A 69 -15.46 0.82 -3.24
C PRO A 69 -14.94 1.35 -1.89
N ALA A 70 -15.06 2.65 -1.68
CA ALA A 70 -14.70 3.25 -0.39
C ALA A 70 -15.56 2.69 0.74
N GLY A 71 -14.95 2.40 1.90
CA GLY A 71 -15.64 1.88 3.09
C GLY A 71 -15.52 0.36 3.29
N ASP A 72 -15.06 -0.39 2.29
CA ASP A 72 -14.72 -1.81 2.47
C ASP A 72 -13.23 -1.99 2.78
N GLU A 73 -12.88 -1.76 4.05
CA GLU A 73 -11.49 -1.83 4.52
C GLU A 73 -10.89 -3.24 4.39
N LYS A 74 -11.72 -4.28 4.54
CA LYS A 74 -11.28 -5.67 4.44
C LYS A 74 -10.93 -6.04 3.01
N ALA A 75 -11.80 -5.71 2.05
CA ALA A 75 -11.50 -5.93 0.65
C ALA A 75 -10.30 -5.10 0.20
N LEU A 76 -10.14 -3.88 0.74
CA LEU A 76 -9.01 -3.02 0.40
C LEU A 76 -7.69 -3.60 0.92
N ALA A 77 -7.66 -4.15 2.13
CA ALA A 77 -6.50 -4.84 2.67
C ALA A 77 -6.09 -6.02 1.78
N GLN A 78 -7.07 -6.85 1.36
CA GLN A 78 -6.82 -7.97 0.43
C GLN A 78 -6.28 -7.50 -0.92
N TRP A 79 -6.83 -6.41 -1.45
CA TRP A 79 -6.37 -5.81 -2.68
C TRP A 79 -4.92 -5.33 -2.58
N ILE A 80 -4.56 -4.64 -1.48
CA ILE A 80 -3.18 -4.20 -1.22
C ILE A 80 -2.24 -5.39 -1.19
N THR A 81 -2.55 -6.44 -0.41
CA THR A 81 -1.74 -7.67 -0.33
C THR A 81 -1.46 -8.27 -1.71
N ALA A 82 -2.50 -8.41 -2.54
CA ALA A 82 -2.36 -8.98 -3.89
C ALA A 82 -1.43 -8.16 -4.82
N HIS A 83 -1.23 -6.87 -4.54
CA HIS A 83 -0.42 -5.97 -5.36
C HIS A 83 0.95 -5.62 -4.74
N VAL A 84 1.23 -6.06 -3.51
CA VAL A 84 2.56 -5.89 -2.87
C VAL A 84 3.35 -7.20 -2.76
N ASP A 85 2.70 -8.37 -2.78
CA ASP A 85 3.33 -9.70 -2.67
C ASP A 85 3.56 -10.41 -4.02
N TRP A 86 3.37 -9.71 -5.16
CA TRP A 86 3.45 -10.28 -6.51
C TRP A 86 4.89 -10.39 -7.05
#